data_AF-A0A419HMY9-F1
#
_entry.id   AF-A0A419HMY9-F1
#
_cell.length_a   1.000
_cell.length_b   1.000
_cell.length_c   1.000
_cell.angle_alpha   90.00
_cell.angle_beta   90.00
_cell.angle_gamma   90.00
#
_symmetry.space_group_name_H-M   'P 1'
#
loop_
_entity.id
_entity.type
_entity.pdbx_description
1 polymer ?
#
loop_
_entity_poly.entity_id
_entity_poly.type
_entity_poly.pdbx_seq_one_letter_code
_entity_poly.pdbx_strand_id
1 'polypeptide(L)'
;MVTFVDPMKELIDPVAEDPIPDLVDNIMSFADNFSISHWVLEFVGLFCDGNPAEQAGEWVSGDWNGLARCSDGLKHLKKFNHALNEQVQAIKTNFGTTWQGNAADAAAAYFAKLEVPLQNHATTLDSLASQYHKGAYEMWGFAKAIGSLLESLLDWVIDGAIALAAGAITSETGIGAVIGGGLAAFAAWKAAQLWLKALDMWGKTNMVVNGVVSTVAGATDSLRSPQKLALPAGAYDNPQA
;
A
#
# COMPACT_ATOMS: atom_id res chain seq x y z
N MET A 1 -29.53 34.49 -0.17
CA MET A 1 -28.19 34.79 -0.70
C MET A 1 -27.57 33.46 -1.08
N VAL A 2 -27.09 33.30 -2.31
CA VAL A 2 -26.41 32.06 -2.74
C VAL A 2 -25.00 32.09 -2.14
N THR A 3 -24.59 31.00 -1.49
CA THR A 3 -23.24 30.84 -0.95
C THR A 3 -22.36 30.20 -2.03
N PHE A 4 -21.26 30.87 -2.37
CA PHE A 4 -20.24 30.32 -3.27
C PHE A 4 -19.15 29.62 -2.45
N VAL A 5 -18.71 28.47 -2.95
CA VAL A 5 -17.62 27.66 -2.39
C VAL A 5 -16.37 27.89 -3.25
N ASP A 6 -15.20 27.96 -2.60
CA ASP A 6 -13.92 28.02 -3.30
C ASP A 6 -13.28 26.63 -3.29
N PRO A 7 -13.29 25.91 -4.44
CA PRO A 7 -12.76 24.54 -4.51
C PRO A 7 -11.25 24.47 -4.26
N MET A 8 -10.51 25.56 -4.51
CA MET A 8 -9.06 25.57 -4.40
C MET A 8 -8.56 25.37 -2.98
N LYS A 9 -9.40 25.61 -1.98
CA LYS A 9 -9.07 25.38 -0.56
C LYS A 9 -8.84 23.91 -0.22
N GLU A 10 -9.35 23.00 -1.05
CA GLU A 10 -9.20 21.56 -0.87
C GLU A 10 -7.87 21.02 -1.43
N LEU A 11 -7.17 21.83 -2.24
CA LEU A 11 -5.86 21.49 -2.81
C LEU A 11 -4.74 21.86 -1.84
N ILE A 12 -4.64 21.07 -0.79
CA ILE A 12 -3.56 21.15 0.20
C ILE A 12 -2.54 20.04 -0.03
N ASP A 13 -1.30 20.31 0.39
CA ASP A 13 -0.21 19.35 0.24
C ASP A 13 -0.54 18.07 1.03
N PRO A 14 -0.44 16.90 0.39
CA PRO A 14 -0.83 15.65 1.03
C PRO A 14 0.16 15.26 2.11
N VAL A 15 -0.35 14.73 3.22
CA VAL A 15 0.42 14.24 4.35
C VAL A 15 0.12 12.77 4.56
N ALA A 16 1.11 11.99 5.03
CA ALA A 16 0.81 10.63 5.48
C ALA A 16 -0.06 10.74 6.74
N GLU A 17 -1.34 10.42 6.62
CA GLU A 17 -2.34 10.55 7.70
C GLU A 17 -1.91 9.77 8.95
N ASP A 18 -1.20 8.65 8.76
CA ASP A 18 -0.48 7.93 9.81
C ASP A 18 0.95 7.63 9.32
N PRO A 19 1.99 8.30 9.87
CA PRO A 19 3.37 7.97 9.53
C PRO A 19 3.66 6.55 9.97
N ILE A 20 3.91 5.68 9.00
CA ILE A 20 4.21 4.28 9.24
C ILE A 20 5.58 4.22 9.91
N PRO A 21 5.70 3.63 11.14
CA PRO A 21 6.98 3.48 11.82
C PRO A 21 7.99 2.74 10.96
N ASP A 22 9.26 3.14 11.03
CA ASP A 22 10.32 2.55 10.23
C ASP A 22 10.67 1.14 10.73
N LEU A 23 10.05 0.15 10.12
CA LEU A 23 10.30 -1.27 10.37
C LEU A 23 11.55 -1.77 9.66
N VAL A 24 11.99 -1.04 8.64
CA VAL A 24 13.17 -1.36 7.83
C VAL A 24 14.41 -1.35 8.72
N ASP A 25 14.57 -0.32 9.57
CA ASP A 25 15.73 -0.19 10.46
C ASP A 25 15.85 -1.37 11.45
N ASN A 26 14.74 -1.84 12.00
CA ASN A 26 14.74 -3.00 12.91
C ASN A 26 15.09 -4.29 12.19
N ILE A 27 14.57 -4.51 10.97
CA ILE A 27 14.85 -5.72 10.19
C ILE A 27 16.28 -5.69 9.63
N MET A 28 16.79 -4.52 9.22
CA MET A 28 18.18 -4.35 8.80
C MET A 28 19.16 -4.56 9.97
N SER A 29 18.87 -3.98 11.14
CA SER A 29 19.65 -4.23 12.35
C SER A 29 19.62 -5.71 12.76
N PHE A 30 18.49 -6.39 12.57
CA PHE A 30 18.38 -7.82 12.74
C PHE A 30 19.28 -8.58 11.76
N ALA A 31 19.32 -8.21 10.47
CA ALA A 31 20.18 -8.83 9.47
C ALA A 31 21.67 -8.74 9.79
N ASP A 32 22.11 -7.59 10.29
CA ASP A 32 23.49 -7.37 10.73
C ASP A 32 23.84 -8.28 11.92
N ASN A 33 22.91 -8.42 12.88
CA ASN A 33 23.09 -9.26 14.07
C ASN A 33 23.01 -10.77 13.77
N PHE A 34 22.21 -11.15 12.77
CA PHE A 34 22.00 -12.54 12.35
C PHE A 34 23.27 -13.17 11.75
N SER A 35 24.25 -12.36 11.32
CA SER A 35 25.42 -12.77 10.53
C SER A 35 26.69 -13.15 11.33
N ILE A 36 26.66 -13.30 12.66
CA ILE A 36 27.87 -13.08 13.47
C ILE A 36 28.64 -14.37 13.92
N SER A 37 28.15 -15.61 13.73
CA SER A 37 28.92 -16.82 14.13
C SER A 37 28.95 -17.97 13.11
N HIS A 38 30.06 -18.72 13.09
CA HIS A 38 30.27 -19.88 12.19
C HIS A 38 29.16 -20.94 12.32
N TRP A 39 28.85 -21.38 13.55
CA TRP A 39 27.82 -22.39 13.79
C TRP A 39 26.42 -21.90 13.44
N VAL A 40 26.16 -20.59 13.59
CA VAL A 40 24.90 -19.96 13.17
C VAL A 40 24.78 -19.96 11.66
N LEU A 41 25.82 -19.55 10.93
CA LEU A 41 25.82 -19.56 9.46
C LEU A 41 25.68 -20.98 8.89
N GLU A 42 26.39 -21.95 9.47
CA GLU A 42 26.28 -23.36 9.08
C GLU A 42 24.87 -23.89 9.33
N PHE A 43 24.28 -23.55 10.48
CA PHE A 43 22.92 -23.96 10.81
C PHE A 43 21.88 -23.33 9.87
N VAL A 44 21.98 -22.04 9.59
CA VAL A 44 21.09 -21.32 8.65
C VAL A 44 21.17 -21.94 7.25
N GLY A 45 22.38 -22.27 6.79
CA GLY A 45 22.59 -22.93 5.50
C GLY A 45 21.94 -24.32 5.37
N LEU A 46 21.50 -24.95 6.47
CA LEU A 46 20.77 -26.22 6.43
C LEU A 46 19.33 -26.09 5.93
N PHE A 47 18.73 -24.89 6.01
CA PHE A 47 17.31 -24.71 5.72
C PHE A 47 16.94 -23.39 5.00
N CYS A 48 17.85 -22.42 4.93
CA CYS A 48 17.69 -21.18 4.18
C CYS A 48 18.71 -21.09 3.04
N ASP A 49 18.24 -20.73 1.86
CA ASP A 49 19.09 -20.43 0.70
C ASP A 49 19.51 -18.95 0.75
N GLY A 50 20.43 -18.63 1.67
CA GLY A 50 20.92 -17.26 1.93
C GLY A 50 20.47 -16.68 3.27
N ASN A 51 20.67 -15.37 3.45
CA ASN A 51 20.33 -14.67 4.69
C ASN A 51 18.82 -14.31 4.72
N PRO A 52 17.99 -14.96 5.57
CA PRO A 52 16.55 -14.72 5.62
C PRO A 52 16.20 -13.30 6.09
N ALA A 53 17.07 -12.69 6.90
CA ALA A 53 16.89 -11.34 7.40
C ALA A 53 17.05 -10.28 6.30
N GLU A 54 18.07 -10.45 5.45
CA GLU A 54 18.36 -9.56 4.33
C GLU A 54 17.23 -9.61 3.30
N GLN A 55 16.80 -10.82 2.92
CA GLN A 55 15.66 -11.01 2.01
C GLN A 55 14.38 -10.37 2.55
N ALA A 56 14.10 -10.53 3.84
CA ALA A 56 12.95 -9.89 4.45
C ALA A 56 13.10 -8.36 4.55
N GLY A 57 14.32 -7.85 4.72
CA GLY A 57 14.64 -6.43 4.66
C GLY A 57 14.29 -5.83 3.30
N GLU A 58 14.66 -6.51 2.22
CA GLU A 58 14.28 -6.12 0.86
C GLU A 58 12.76 -6.08 0.69
N TRP A 59 12.03 -7.06 1.20
CA TRP A 59 10.56 -7.12 1.13
C TRP A 59 9.87 -5.93 1.78
N VAL A 60 10.40 -5.42 2.89
CA VAL A 60 9.80 -4.33 3.67
C VAL A 60 10.33 -2.95 3.31
N SER A 61 11.41 -2.85 2.51
CA SER A 61 12.10 -1.60 2.14
C SER A 61 11.28 -0.62 1.28
N GLY A 62 10.04 -0.95 0.93
CA GLY A 62 9.17 -0.09 0.12
C GLY A 62 8.76 1.22 0.81
N ASP A 63 8.51 2.27 0.01
CA ASP A 63 8.01 3.56 0.50
C ASP A 63 6.49 3.52 0.78
N TRP A 64 6.11 2.88 1.89
CA TRP A 64 4.72 2.77 2.32
C TRP A 64 4.13 4.12 2.76
N ASN A 65 4.98 5.03 3.25
CA ASN A 65 4.59 6.40 3.56
C ASN A 65 4.23 7.19 2.29
N GLY A 66 4.96 6.99 1.19
CA GLY A 66 4.61 7.50 -0.13
C GLY A 66 3.25 6.99 -0.62
N LEU A 67 2.95 5.71 -0.38
CA LEU A 67 1.65 5.12 -0.73
C LEU A 67 0.50 5.74 0.09
N ALA A 68 0.71 5.97 1.39
CA ALA A 68 -0.24 6.65 2.27
C ALA A 68 -0.44 8.13 1.87
N ARG A 69 0.63 8.85 1.55
CA ARG A 69 0.56 10.22 1.01
C ARG A 69 -0.20 10.29 -0.30
N CYS A 70 -0.02 9.29 -1.18
CA CYS A 70 -0.78 9.21 -2.43
C CYS A 70 -2.28 9.08 -2.17
N SER A 71 -2.68 8.24 -1.21
CA SER A 71 -4.09 8.13 -0.78
C SER A 71 -4.65 9.48 -0.33
N ASP A 72 -3.92 10.20 0.51
CA ASP A 72 -4.34 11.50 1.03
C ASP A 72 -4.51 12.54 -0.10
N GLY A 73 -3.56 12.59 -1.03
CA GLY A 73 -3.68 13.44 -2.23
C GLY A 73 -4.93 13.13 -3.07
N LEU A 74 -5.28 11.85 -3.22
CA LEU A 74 -6.51 11.43 -3.91
C LEU A 74 -7.77 11.87 -3.15
N LYS A 75 -7.75 11.87 -1.81
CA LYS A 75 -8.85 12.41 -0.98
C LYS A 75 -9.01 13.93 -1.18
N HIS A 76 -7.90 14.68 -1.27
CA HIS A 76 -7.94 16.12 -1.57
C HIS A 76 -8.54 16.41 -2.95
N LEU A 77 -8.15 15.64 -3.96
CA LEU A 77 -8.74 15.75 -5.31
C LEU A 77 -10.23 15.40 -5.33
N LYS A 78 -10.68 14.42 -4.54
CA LYS A 78 -12.11 14.12 -4.35
C LYS A 78 -12.84 15.34 -3.77
N LYS A 79 -12.32 15.91 -2.67
CA LYS A 79 -12.92 17.07 -2.01
C LYS A 79 -13.01 18.28 -2.95
N PHE A 80 -11.95 18.52 -3.73
CA PHE A 80 -11.96 19.52 -4.80
C PHE A 80 -13.11 19.31 -5.80
N ASN A 81 -13.27 18.09 -6.34
CA ASN A 81 -14.35 17.81 -7.29
C ASN A 81 -15.74 17.99 -6.68
N HIS A 82 -15.90 17.66 -5.39
CA HIS A 82 -17.14 17.89 -4.66
C HIS A 82 -17.45 19.39 -4.51
N ALA A 83 -16.47 20.17 -4.04
CA ALA A 83 -16.59 21.62 -3.89
C ALA A 83 -16.83 22.32 -5.24
N LEU A 84 -16.22 21.83 -6.33
CA LEU A 84 -16.47 22.33 -7.68
C LEU A 84 -17.91 22.04 -8.13
N ASN A 85 -18.43 20.85 -7.82
CA ASN A 85 -19.81 20.50 -8.12
C ASN A 85 -20.80 21.38 -7.34
N GLU A 86 -20.56 21.62 -6.05
CA GLU A 86 -21.34 22.55 -5.23
C GLU A 86 -21.32 23.98 -5.81
N GLN A 87 -20.16 24.43 -6.26
CA GLN A 87 -20.00 25.74 -6.88
C GLN A 87 -20.78 25.85 -8.21
N VAL A 88 -20.77 24.81 -9.04
CA VAL A 88 -21.58 24.75 -10.27
C VAL A 88 -23.07 24.81 -9.95
N GLN A 89 -23.54 24.10 -8.93
CA GLN A 89 -24.94 24.13 -8.48
C GLN A 89 -25.33 25.52 -7.96
N ALA A 90 -24.47 26.16 -7.17
CA ALA A 90 -24.67 27.52 -6.69
C ALA A 90 -24.79 28.52 -7.85
N ILE A 91 -23.92 28.42 -8.86
CA ILE A 91 -23.99 29.25 -10.07
C ILE A 91 -25.32 29.04 -10.80
N LYS A 92 -25.75 27.79 -11.00
CA LYS A 92 -27.06 27.46 -11.61
C LYS A 92 -28.23 28.08 -10.86
N THR A 93 -28.27 27.92 -9.54
CA THR A 93 -29.33 28.50 -8.72
C THR A 93 -29.32 30.02 -8.81
N ASN A 94 -28.15 30.65 -8.81
CA ASN A 94 -28.04 32.10 -8.91
C ASN A 94 -28.57 32.62 -10.26
N PHE A 95 -28.05 32.11 -11.38
CA PHE A 95 -28.49 32.61 -12.68
C PHE A 95 -29.93 32.23 -13.02
N GLY A 96 -30.45 31.11 -12.51
CA GLY A 96 -31.87 30.74 -12.69
C GLY A 96 -32.84 31.76 -12.09
N THR A 97 -32.38 32.60 -11.16
CA THR A 97 -33.19 33.69 -10.59
C THR A 97 -32.96 35.04 -11.28
N THR A 98 -31.82 35.24 -11.93
CA THR A 98 -31.41 36.55 -12.49
C THR A 98 -31.41 36.59 -14.02
N TRP A 99 -31.45 35.45 -14.69
CA TRP A 99 -31.35 35.30 -16.15
C TRP A 99 -32.32 34.22 -16.64
N GLN A 100 -33.22 34.59 -17.57
CA GLN A 100 -34.27 33.71 -18.09
C GLN A 100 -34.28 33.72 -19.63
N GLY A 101 -34.91 32.69 -20.22
CA GLY A 101 -35.05 32.49 -21.66
C GLY A 101 -34.25 31.29 -22.16
N ASN A 102 -34.42 30.93 -23.44
CA ASN A 102 -33.83 29.74 -24.06
C ASN A 102 -32.31 29.60 -23.83
N ALA A 103 -31.64 30.75 -23.80
CA ALA A 103 -30.25 30.94 -23.42
C ALA A 103 -29.90 30.38 -22.02
N ALA A 104 -30.67 30.80 -21.02
CA ALA A 104 -30.51 30.36 -19.64
C ALA A 104 -30.87 28.87 -19.48
N ASP A 105 -31.88 28.39 -20.21
CA ASP A 105 -32.27 26.97 -20.20
C ASP A 105 -31.17 26.07 -20.78
N ALA A 106 -30.55 26.48 -21.90
CA ALA A 106 -29.42 25.78 -22.49
C ALA A 106 -28.20 25.74 -21.55
N ALA A 107 -27.90 26.84 -20.87
CA ALA A 107 -26.83 26.90 -19.87
C ALA A 107 -27.13 25.99 -18.67
N ALA A 108 -28.38 25.99 -18.16
CA ALA A 108 -28.79 25.10 -17.07
C ALA A 108 -28.65 23.62 -17.44
N ALA A 109 -29.03 23.26 -18.67
CA ALA A 109 -28.87 21.91 -19.20
C ALA A 109 -27.41 21.51 -19.38
N TYR A 110 -26.54 22.44 -19.82
CA TYR A 110 -25.09 22.22 -19.91
C TYR A 110 -24.49 21.92 -18.54
N PHE A 111 -24.75 22.77 -17.55
CA PHE A 111 -24.18 22.57 -16.21
C PHE A 111 -24.72 21.32 -15.53
N ALA A 112 -26.00 20.97 -15.73
CA ALA A 112 -26.54 19.69 -15.24
C ALA A 112 -25.79 18.47 -15.82
N LYS A 113 -25.36 18.53 -17.09
CA LYS A 113 -24.52 17.49 -17.71
C LYS A 113 -23.08 17.48 -17.17
N LEU A 114 -22.58 18.61 -16.66
CA LEU A 114 -21.25 18.73 -16.07
C LEU A 114 -21.19 18.18 -14.62
N GLU A 115 -22.29 18.25 -13.88
CA GLU A 115 -22.37 17.74 -12.50
C GLU A 115 -22.10 16.22 -12.42
N VAL A 116 -22.60 15.45 -13.38
CA VAL A 116 -22.48 13.97 -13.38
C VAL A 116 -21.02 13.50 -13.51
N PRO A 117 -20.22 13.96 -14.49
CA PRO A 117 -18.79 13.64 -14.56
C PRO A 117 -18.00 14.02 -13.30
N LEU A 118 -18.30 15.17 -12.67
CA LEU A 118 -17.61 15.62 -11.46
C LEU A 118 -17.86 14.67 -10.29
N GLN A 119 -19.11 14.23 -10.10
CA GLN A 119 -19.46 13.23 -9.08
C GLN A 119 -18.84 11.86 -9.36
N ASN A 120 -18.81 11.43 -10.62
CA ASN A 120 -18.17 10.18 -11.02
C ASN A 120 -16.66 10.22 -10.74
N HIS A 121 -15.99 11.33 -11.06
CA HIS A 121 -14.57 11.52 -10.77
C HIS A 121 -14.29 11.48 -9.27
N ALA A 122 -15.09 12.18 -8.46
CA ALA A 122 -14.96 12.13 -7.01
C ALA A 122 -15.10 10.70 -6.46
N THR A 123 -16.04 9.91 -6.97
CA THR A 123 -16.26 8.51 -6.57
C THR A 123 -15.07 7.62 -6.95
N THR A 124 -14.55 7.75 -8.18
CA THR A 124 -13.37 7.00 -8.62
C THR A 124 -12.13 7.33 -7.78
N LEU A 125 -11.91 8.62 -7.48
CA LEU A 125 -10.80 9.06 -6.64
C LEU A 125 -10.91 8.53 -5.21
N ASP A 126 -12.13 8.44 -4.66
CA ASP A 126 -12.37 7.89 -3.32
C ASP A 126 -12.08 6.39 -3.24
N SER A 127 -12.52 5.65 -4.26
CA SER A 127 -12.22 4.22 -4.39
C SER A 127 -10.71 3.99 -4.48
N LEU A 128 -10.02 4.79 -5.29
CA LEU A 128 -8.57 4.71 -5.44
C LEU A 128 -7.86 5.05 -4.12
N ALA A 129 -8.22 6.17 -3.47
CA ALA A 129 -7.68 6.57 -2.18
C ALA A 129 -7.82 5.46 -1.14
N SER A 130 -9.00 4.84 -1.06
CA SER A 130 -9.27 3.74 -0.12
C SER A 130 -8.37 2.53 -0.36
N GLN A 131 -8.09 2.19 -1.62
CA GLN A 131 -7.23 1.06 -1.96
C GLN A 131 -5.76 1.34 -1.69
N TYR A 132 -5.26 2.55 -1.96
CA TYR A 132 -3.92 2.96 -1.59
C TYR A 132 -3.72 2.93 -0.07
N HIS A 133 -4.67 3.46 0.70
CA HIS A 133 -4.61 3.45 2.15
C HIS A 133 -4.64 2.03 2.71
N LYS A 134 -5.59 1.20 2.24
CA LYS A 134 -5.71 -0.19 2.66
C LYS A 134 -4.43 -0.98 2.33
N GLY A 135 -3.89 -0.81 1.12
CA GLY A 135 -2.62 -1.41 0.72
C GLY A 135 -1.48 -1.02 1.64
N ALA A 136 -1.32 0.27 1.97
CA ALA A 136 -0.28 0.75 2.86
C ALA A 136 -0.37 0.13 4.27
N TYR A 137 -1.59 0.07 4.83
CA TYR A 137 -1.81 -0.48 6.16
C TYR A 137 -1.63 -2.01 6.21
N GLU A 138 -2.10 -2.72 5.18
CA GLU A 138 -1.90 -4.16 5.06
C GLU A 138 -0.41 -4.50 4.94
N MET A 139 0.33 -3.78 4.09
CA MET A 139 1.79 -3.92 3.93
C MET A 139 2.54 -3.71 5.25
N TRP A 140 2.16 -2.69 6.01
CA TRP A 140 2.72 -2.48 7.35
C TRP A 140 2.43 -3.64 8.30
N GLY A 141 1.20 -4.14 8.31
CA GLY A 141 0.83 -5.32 9.10
C GLY A 141 1.65 -6.56 8.70
N PHE A 142 1.87 -6.75 7.40
CA PHE A 142 2.73 -7.81 6.88
C PHE A 142 4.19 -7.65 7.33
N ALA A 143 4.76 -6.45 7.23
CA ALA A 143 6.12 -6.16 7.66
C ALA A 143 6.33 -6.49 9.16
N LYS A 144 5.37 -6.10 10.01
CA LYS A 144 5.40 -6.46 11.44
C LYS A 144 5.36 -7.97 11.67
N ALA A 145 4.48 -8.67 10.96
CA ALA A 145 4.34 -10.10 11.12
C ALA A 145 5.59 -10.85 10.63
N ILE A 146 6.20 -10.41 9.53
CA ILE A 146 7.49 -10.94 9.05
C ILE A 146 8.59 -10.68 10.09
N GLY A 147 8.69 -9.47 10.65
CA GLY A 147 9.63 -9.15 11.72
C GLY A 147 9.50 -10.10 12.92
N SER A 148 8.27 -10.35 13.39
CA SER A 148 8.02 -11.29 14.49
C SER A 148 8.38 -12.75 14.15
N LEU A 149 8.16 -13.16 12.90
CA LEU A 149 8.57 -14.50 12.43
C LEU A 149 10.10 -14.63 12.36
N LEU A 150 10.80 -13.57 11.96
CA LEU A 150 12.27 -13.52 11.93
C LEU A 150 12.86 -13.59 13.34
N GLU A 151 12.31 -12.85 14.30
CA GLU A 151 12.72 -12.95 15.71
C GLU A 151 12.57 -14.39 16.21
N SER A 152 11.42 -15.02 15.95
CA SER A 152 11.19 -16.42 16.31
C SER A 152 12.14 -17.38 15.58
N LEU A 153 12.50 -17.08 14.34
CA LEU A 153 13.44 -17.87 13.56
C LEU A 153 14.85 -17.77 14.15
N LEU A 154 15.28 -16.58 14.58
CA LEU A 154 16.59 -16.39 15.21
C LEU A 154 16.73 -17.21 16.48
N ASP A 155 15.70 -17.29 17.32
CA ASP A 155 15.74 -18.11 18.53
C ASP A 155 16.04 -19.59 18.21
N TRP A 156 15.33 -20.16 17.23
CA TRP A 156 15.56 -21.54 16.79
C TRP A 156 16.93 -21.72 16.13
N VAL A 157 17.43 -20.70 15.45
CA VAL A 157 18.75 -20.71 14.82
C VAL A 157 19.86 -20.71 15.86
N ILE A 158 19.74 -19.88 16.90
CA ILE A 158 20.69 -19.84 18.01
C ILE A 158 20.68 -21.17 18.75
N ASP A 159 19.51 -21.69 19.12
CA ASP A 159 19.39 -22.97 19.81
C ASP A 159 19.99 -24.13 19.00
N GLY A 160 19.71 -24.14 17.70
CA GLY A 160 20.26 -25.13 16.78
C GLY A 160 21.77 -25.04 16.61
N ALA A 161 22.30 -23.82 16.49
CA ALA A 161 23.75 -23.58 16.42
C ALA A 161 24.47 -24.00 17.71
N ILE A 162 23.87 -23.73 18.87
CA ILE A 162 24.39 -24.19 20.17
C ILE A 162 24.37 -25.72 20.24
N ALA A 163 23.30 -26.37 19.76
CA ALA A 163 23.20 -27.83 19.73
C ALA A 163 24.25 -28.45 18.79
N LEU A 164 24.49 -27.86 17.62
CA LEU A 164 25.57 -28.28 16.70
C LEU A 164 26.94 -28.11 17.36
N ALA A 165 27.22 -26.96 17.95
CA ALA A 165 28.50 -26.68 18.62
C ALA A 165 28.74 -27.66 19.78
N ALA A 166 27.73 -27.90 20.62
CA ALA A 166 27.81 -28.86 21.72
C ALA A 166 28.00 -30.29 21.20
N GLY A 167 27.30 -30.67 20.14
CA GLY A 167 27.44 -31.97 19.47
C GLY A 167 28.84 -32.17 18.89
N ALA A 168 29.44 -31.14 18.31
CA ALA A 168 30.80 -31.17 17.77
C ALA A 168 31.85 -31.35 18.88
N ILE A 169 31.73 -30.63 19.99
CA ILE A 169 32.64 -30.74 21.15
C ILE A 169 32.53 -32.13 21.81
N THR A 170 31.31 -32.66 21.93
CA THR A 170 31.05 -33.94 22.60
C THR A 170 31.12 -35.14 21.64
N SER A 171 31.41 -34.90 20.35
CA SER A 171 31.48 -35.93 19.31
C SER A 171 32.55 -36.99 19.58
N GLU A 172 33.62 -36.63 20.31
CA GLU A 172 34.69 -37.54 20.73
C GLU A 172 34.17 -38.69 21.63
N THR A 173 33.02 -38.51 22.27
CA THR A 173 32.37 -39.52 23.12
C THR A 173 31.40 -40.43 22.37
N GLY A 174 31.17 -40.20 21.07
CA GLY A 174 30.23 -40.92 20.20
C GLY A 174 28.74 -40.66 20.50
N ILE A 175 28.37 -40.45 21.77
CA ILE A 175 27.00 -40.14 22.21
C ILE A 175 26.64 -38.67 21.93
N GLY A 176 27.62 -37.77 22.04
CA GLY A 176 27.44 -36.34 21.84
C GLY A 176 26.98 -35.93 20.44
N ALA A 177 27.52 -36.58 19.41
CA ALA A 177 27.15 -36.31 18.02
C ALA A 177 25.69 -36.69 17.71
N VAL A 178 25.18 -37.77 18.31
CA VAL A 178 23.80 -38.25 18.08
C VAL A 178 22.78 -37.34 18.75
N ILE A 179 23.02 -36.95 20.01
CA ILE A 179 22.10 -36.07 20.75
C ILE A 179 22.15 -34.64 20.19
N GLY A 180 23.34 -34.09 19.96
CA GLY A 180 23.50 -32.75 19.40
C GLY A 180 22.94 -32.64 17.98
N GLY A 181 23.18 -33.64 17.12
CA GLY A 181 22.64 -33.67 15.77
C GLY A 181 21.12 -33.80 15.71
N GLY A 182 20.50 -34.59 16.61
CA GLY A 182 19.05 -34.73 16.68
C GLY A 182 18.35 -33.45 17.14
N LEU A 183 18.89 -32.75 18.14
CA LEU A 183 18.37 -31.47 18.61
C LEU A 183 18.53 -30.38 17.55
N ALA A 184 19.69 -30.33 16.87
CA ALA A 184 19.92 -29.44 15.76
C ALA A 184 18.94 -29.70 14.59
N ALA A 185 18.71 -30.95 14.22
CA ALA A 185 17.77 -31.29 13.15
C ALA A 185 16.32 -30.86 13.48
N PHE A 186 15.89 -31.01 14.74
CA PHE A 186 14.57 -30.54 15.18
C PHE A 186 14.45 -29.02 15.13
N ALA A 187 15.47 -28.31 15.61
CA ALA A 187 15.52 -26.85 15.53
C ALA A 187 15.50 -26.37 14.06
N ALA A 188 16.23 -27.06 13.17
CA ALA A 188 16.31 -26.71 11.75
C ALA A 188 14.94 -26.91 11.08
N TRP A 189 14.24 -27.99 11.42
CA TRP A 189 12.88 -28.23 10.94
C TRP A 189 11.90 -27.14 11.39
N LYS A 190 11.98 -26.70 12.65
CA LYS A 190 11.15 -25.59 13.16
C LYS A 190 11.48 -24.27 12.48
N ALA A 191 12.76 -23.94 12.33
CA ALA A 191 13.21 -22.74 11.63
C ALA A 191 12.75 -22.74 10.16
N ALA A 192 12.86 -23.87 9.46
CA ALA A 192 12.37 -24.03 8.08
C ALA A 192 10.86 -23.78 7.97
N GLN A 193 10.06 -24.28 8.91
CA GLN A 193 8.61 -24.04 8.92
C GLN A 193 8.26 -22.57 9.14
N LEU A 194 8.99 -21.86 9.99
CA LEU A 194 8.80 -20.42 10.18
C LEU A 194 9.19 -19.63 8.93
N TRP A 195 10.29 -20.01 8.28
CA TRP A 195 10.72 -19.38 7.04
C TRP A 195 9.72 -19.57 5.90
N LEU A 196 9.20 -20.79 5.72
CA LEU A 196 8.15 -21.06 4.73
C LEU A 196 6.87 -20.26 4.99
N LYS A 197 6.50 -20.04 6.26
CA LYS A 197 5.38 -19.15 6.61
C LYS A 197 5.66 -17.70 6.24
N ALA A 198 6.88 -17.21 6.45
CA ALA A 198 7.27 -15.86 6.03
C ALA A 198 7.16 -15.70 4.50
N LEU A 199 7.62 -16.71 3.74
CA LEU A 199 7.49 -16.74 2.27
C LEU A 199 6.03 -16.79 1.80
N ASP A 200 5.16 -17.58 2.45
CA ASP A 200 3.73 -17.62 2.14
C ASP A 200 3.05 -16.26 2.41
N MET A 201 3.41 -15.60 3.52
CA MET A 201 2.94 -14.25 3.82
C MET A 201 3.39 -13.22 2.78
N TRP A 202 4.64 -13.29 2.34
CA TRP A 202 5.15 -12.47 1.25
C TRP A 202 4.39 -12.71 -0.06
N GLY A 203 4.07 -13.96 -0.39
CA GLY A 203 3.24 -14.30 -1.54
C GLY A 203 1.85 -13.64 -1.49
N LYS A 204 1.18 -13.68 -0.34
CA LYS A 204 -0.13 -13.01 -0.11
C LYS A 204 -0.03 -11.50 -0.23
N THR A 205 1.07 -10.94 0.27
CA THR A 205 1.37 -9.50 0.21
C THR A 205 1.46 -9.03 -1.24
N ASN A 206 2.17 -9.77 -2.10
CA ASN A 206 2.24 -9.47 -3.53
C ASN A 206 0.88 -9.52 -4.23
N MET A 207 -0.05 -10.37 -3.79
CA MET A 207 -1.43 -10.37 -4.33
C MET A 207 -2.17 -9.07 -4.02
N VAL A 208 -2.01 -8.53 -2.81
CA VAL A 208 -2.60 -7.24 -2.41
C VAL A 208 -2.03 -6.11 -3.25
N VAL A 209 -0.70 -6.03 -3.38
CA VAL A 209 -0.01 -5.02 -4.19
C VAL A 209 -0.47 -5.07 -5.65
N ASN A 210 -0.52 -6.26 -6.25
CA ASN A 210 -1.03 -6.45 -7.60
C ASN A 210 -2.51 -6.06 -7.73
N GLY A 211 -3.31 -6.25 -6.68
CA GLY A 211 -4.68 -5.77 -6.62
C GLY A 211 -4.77 -4.24 -6.71
N VAL A 212 -3.94 -3.52 -5.95
CA VAL A 212 -3.85 -2.05 -6.02
C VAL A 212 -3.41 -1.60 -7.41
N VAL A 213 -2.35 -2.21 -7.97
CA VAL A 213 -1.85 -1.90 -9.31
C VAL A 213 -2.93 -2.14 -10.39
N SER A 214 -3.68 -3.23 -10.28
CA SER A 214 -4.79 -3.56 -11.19
C SER A 214 -5.89 -2.52 -11.15
N THR A 215 -6.29 -2.08 -9.94
CA THR A 215 -7.26 -0.99 -9.80
C THR A 215 -6.74 0.31 -10.39
N VAL A 216 -5.47 0.66 -10.15
CA VAL A 216 -4.86 1.86 -10.74
C VAL A 216 -4.90 1.78 -12.26
N ALA A 217 -4.57 0.62 -12.84
CA ALA A 217 -4.65 0.41 -14.27
C ALA A 217 -6.09 0.56 -14.80
N GLY A 218 -7.08 -0.01 -14.11
CA GLY A 218 -8.50 0.11 -14.47
C GLY A 218 -9.04 1.54 -14.32
N ALA A 219 -8.66 2.24 -13.24
CA ALA A 219 -9.00 3.64 -13.03
C ALA A 219 -8.35 4.52 -14.09
N THR A 220 -7.08 4.28 -14.41
CA THR A 220 -6.37 4.98 -15.48
C THR A 220 -7.04 4.73 -16.82
N ASP A 221 -7.46 3.51 -17.14
CA ASP A 221 -8.18 3.21 -18.38
C ASP A 221 -9.55 3.93 -18.45
N SER A 222 -10.28 3.95 -17.33
CA SER A 222 -11.52 4.73 -17.21
C SER A 222 -11.29 6.24 -17.41
N LEU A 223 -10.13 6.75 -16.97
CA LEU A 223 -9.70 8.14 -17.11
C LEU A 223 -8.99 8.42 -18.45
N ARG A 224 -8.50 7.39 -19.17
CA ARG A 224 -7.89 7.41 -20.53
C ARG A 224 -8.91 7.18 -21.65
N SER A 225 -10.17 7.09 -21.29
CA SER A 225 -11.31 7.35 -22.18
C SER A 225 -11.66 8.85 -22.45
N PRO A 226 -10.80 9.89 -22.26
CA PRO A 226 -11.19 11.28 -22.46
C PRO A 226 -11.00 11.72 -23.92
N GLN A 227 -10.94 10.79 -24.88
CA GLN A 227 -11.48 11.11 -26.20
C GLN A 227 -12.97 11.47 -26.12
N LYS A 228 -13.65 11.21 -24.98
CA LYS A 228 -14.93 11.81 -24.62
C LYS A 228 -15.02 12.07 -23.11
N LEU A 229 -14.23 12.99 -22.55
CA LEU A 229 -14.91 13.94 -21.65
C LEU A 229 -15.74 14.77 -22.63
N ALA A 230 -16.92 14.27 -22.99
CA ALA A 230 -17.83 14.98 -23.85
C ALA A 230 -18.31 16.17 -23.04
N LEU A 231 -17.47 17.21 -22.95
CA LEU A 231 -17.94 18.57 -22.89
C LEU A 231 -19.12 18.59 -23.85
N PRO A 232 -20.33 18.92 -23.39
CA PRO A 232 -21.54 18.81 -24.19
C PRO A 232 -21.24 19.24 -25.62
N ALA A 233 -21.39 18.31 -26.58
CA ALA A 233 -20.90 18.53 -27.93
C ALA A 233 -21.61 19.75 -28.52
N GLY A 234 -20.87 20.85 -28.64
CA GLY A 234 -21.38 22.15 -29.08
C GLY A 234 -20.90 23.28 -28.18
N ALA A 235 -20.38 24.34 -28.79
CA ALA A 235 -20.39 25.65 -28.13
C ALA A 235 -21.83 25.97 -27.72
N TYR A 236 -22.00 26.81 -26.70
CA TYR A 236 -23.30 27.34 -26.29
C TYR A 236 -24.17 27.68 -27.52
N ASP A 237 -25.25 26.92 -27.70
CA ASP A 237 -26.17 27.11 -28.82
C ASP A 237 -27.08 28.29 -28.48
N ASN A 238 -26.75 29.46 -29.02
CA ASN A 238 -27.56 30.64 -28.90
C ASN A 238 -28.67 30.57 -29.96
N PRO A 239 -29.96 30.61 -29.59
CA PRO A 239 -31.06 30.57 -30.56
C PRO A 239 -31.22 31.87 -31.38
N GLN A 240 -30.13 32.62 -31.61
CA GLN A 240 -30.06 33.86 -32.37
C GLN A 240 -28.90 33.90 -33.40
N ALA A 241 -28.25 32.77 -33.68
CA ALA A 241 -27.29 32.65 -34.79
C ALA A 241 -27.88 31.86 -35.96
#